data_AF-A0A1P8UFD4-F1
#
_entry.id   AF-A0A1P8UFD4-F1
#
_cell.length_a   1.000
_cell.length_b   1.000
_cell.length_c   1.000
_cell.angle_alpha   90.00
_cell.angle_beta   90.00
_cell.angle_gamma   90.00
#
_symmetry.space_group_name_H-M   'P 1'
#
loop_
_entity.id
_entity.type
_entity.pdbx_description
1 polymer ?
#
loop_
_entity_poly.entity_id
_entity_poly.type
_entity_poly.pdbx_seq_one_letter_code
_entity_poly.pdbx_strand_id
1 'polypeptide(L)'
;MSAMKRKTLYLALASALCAMSGPAFATSGTVGLHPDVATINETASGQNAGITASIGAPINVGGVLSATGNGQNVANFSALVTPIQAPQGSTFNSPSDATNAVEQIIQGGIGSFAQQVAALMQGGQPLAGANQATFTYTLPVTIAGGGTQPTQGFVNETCFINSTGASHCYGAQYSSNEIKIIYAVYQQGAVAQGLPKNWTMPNPGTLRWAVMLAQGAGAGAAQTFLPVNGAIWHTVNLLHQGGGLGQYGAYDMYQVGTLNGQQVLFNCAAIANGACSSYQAGADVQDPNNAQGTGSVSYDPQTPVNKLASQQIAQLENQYGASSGVLLYGTTVEPVYSAPTNSPNGTQTQTAKAAVSIQQRVILPGGMSFFISPGGGGKFNETGQYGYLLNQQVDEYTVKPDGTATFVNQFSQNKVSPTQSFSKSISLSGIPRPTGSEIINPFPANDKTYSYLNDTVNGLPPSAYVYVAPIVTR
;
A
#
# COMPACT_ATOMS: atom_id res chain seq x y z
N MET A 1 21.90 -80.05 -5.64
CA MET A 1 23.00 -79.08 -5.79
C MET A 1 22.43 -77.69 -6.02
N SER A 2 22.78 -76.76 -5.12
CA SER A 2 22.75 -75.29 -5.19
C SER A 2 21.54 -74.48 -5.69
N ALA A 3 20.87 -73.87 -4.70
CA ALA A 3 20.68 -72.43 -4.50
C ALA A 3 19.84 -71.57 -5.50
N MET A 4 18.57 -71.40 -5.12
CA MET A 4 17.92 -70.13 -4.72
C MET A 4 18.15 -68.87 -5.59
N LYS A 5 17.11 -68.39 -6.29
CA LYS A 5 16.92 -66.97 -6.64
C LYS A 5 15.44 -66.53 -6.57
N ARG A 6 15.28 -65.28 -6.16
CA ARG A 6 14.11 -64.59 -5.58
C ARG A 6 12.94 -64.38 -6.55
N LYS A 7 11.73 -64.37 -5.98
CA LYS A 7 10.48 -63.86 -6.59
C LYS A 7 10.54 -62.34 -6.75
N THR A 8 10.14 -61.84 -7.92
CA THR A 8 9.57 -60.51 -8.10
C THR A 8 8.33 -60.67 -8.97
N LEU A 9 7.17 -60.31 -8.42
CA LEU A 9 5.87 -60.43 -9.04
C LEU A 9 5.54 -59.09 -9.71
N TYR A 10 5.39 -59.10 -11.05
CA TYR A 10 4.66 -58.09 -11.79
C TYR A 10 3.44 -58.79 -12.37
N LEU A 11 2.24 -58.32 -12.03
CA LEU A 11 1.04 -58.68 -12.77
C LEU A 11 0.23 -57.42 -13.03
N ALA A 12 0.24 -57.00 -14.28
CA ALA A 12 -0.75 -56.10 -14.85
C ALA A 12 -2.00 -56.90 -15.18
N LEU A 13 -3.18 -56.33 -14.90
CA LEU A 13 -4.39 -56.65 -15.64
C LEU A 13 -5.27 -55.41 -15.75
N ALA A 14 -5.67 -55.11 -16.98
CA ALA A 14 -6.51 -54.01 -17.37
C ALA A 14 -7.94 -54.51 -17.67
N SER A 15 -8.94 -53.73 -17.27
CA SER A 15 -10.29 -53.65 -17.86
C SER A 15 -11.05 -52.52 -17.14
N ALA A 16 -11.22 -51.34 -17.73
CA ALA A 16 -12.30 -50.92 -18.64
C ALA A 16 -13.67 -50.67 -17.94
N LEU A 17 -14.00 -49.40 -17.68
CA LEU A 17 -15.15 -48.64 -18.24
C LEU A 17 -15.60 -47.45 -17.34
N CYS A 18 -15.60 -46.28 -17.98
CA CYS A 18 -16.31 -45.02 -17.74
C CYS A 18 -17.19 -44.83 -16.49
N ALA A 19 -16.72 -43.95 -15.60
CA ALA A 19 -17.52 -42.86 -15.05
C ALA A 19 -16.56 -41.68 -14.80
N MET A 20 -16.69 -40.59 -15.57
CA MET A 20 -15.91 -39.38 -15.35
C MET A 20 -16.44 -38.66 -14.10
N SER A 21 -15.97 -39.07 -12.92
CA SER A 21 -15.85 -38.15 -11.80
C SER A 21 -14.65 -37.27 -12.09
N GLY A 22 -14.88 -36.05 -12.57
CA GLY A 22 -13.84 -35.04 -12.60
C GLY A 22 -13.21 -34.94 -11.20
N PRO A 23 -11.89 -34.74 -11.09
CA PRO A 23 -11.32 -34.41 -9.80
C PRO A 23 -12.06 -33.18 -9.31
N ALA A 24 -12.70 -33.31 -8.14
CA ALA A 24 -13.07 -32.17 -7.34
C ALA A 24 -11.78 -31.35 -7.20
N PHE A 25 -11.72 -30.24 -7.91
CA PHE A 25 -10.77 -29.20 -7.58
C PHE A 25 -11.12 -28.83 -6.16
N ALA A 26 -10.34 -29.34 -5.21
CA ALA A 26 -10.21 -28.71 -3.93
C ALA A 26 -9.95 -27.25 -4.24
N THR A 27 -10.94 -26.41 -3.94
CA THR A 27 -10.77 -24.97 -3.86
C THR A 27 -9.68 -24.78 -2.82
N SER A 28 -8.43 -24.66 -3.28
CA SER A 28 -7.40 -24.03 -2.48
C SER A 28 -7.98 -22.67 -2.13
N GLY A 29 -8.24 -22.47 -0.84
CA GLY A 29 -8.63 -21.18 -0.33
C GLY A 29 -7.60 -20.18 -0.84
N THR A 30 -8.04 -19.32 -1.75
CA THR A 30 -7.28 -18.16 -2.15
C THR A 30 -7.16 -17.29 -0.90
N VAL A 31 -6.08 -17.49 -0.15
CA VAL A 31 -5.50 -16.47 0.73
C VAL A 31 -4.96 -15.39 -0.19
N GLY A 32 -5.87 -14.66 -0.82
CA GLY A 32 -5.57 -13.55 -1.71
C GLY A 32 -5.53 -12.28 -0.90
N LEU A 33 -4.47 -12.09 -0.11
CA LEU A 33 -4.07 -10.80 0.45
C LEU A 33 -2.56 -10.88 0.67
N HIS A 34 -1.77 -10.19 -0.16
CA HIS A 34 -0.43 -9.84 0.28
C HIS A 34 -0.62 -8.94 1.51
N PRO A 35 -0.09 -9.32 2.69
CA PRO A 35 -0.13 -8.43 3.86
C PRO A 35 0.60 -7.14 3.51
N ASP A 36 0.16 -6.02 4.09
CA ASP A 36 0.90 -4.77 3.95
C ASP A 36 2.34 -4.96 4.46
N VAL A 37 3.27 -4.15 3.94
CA VAL A 37 4.64 -4.09 4.46
C VAL A 37 4.75 -2.80 5.27
N ALA A 38 5.46 -2.85 6.40
CA ALA A 38 5.84 -1.65 7.12
C ALA A 38 7.23 -1.19 6.64
N THR A 39 7.36 0.04 6.17
CA THR A 39 8.67 0.64 5.88
C THR A 39 9.05 1.53 7.06
N ILE A 40 10.23 1.33 7.61
CA ILE A 40 10.75 2.07 8.75
C ILE A 40 12.10 2.65 8.36
N ASN A 41 12.22 3.96 8.43
CA ASN A 41 13.44 4.67 8.05
C ASN A 41 13.99 5.41 9.26
N GLU A 42 15.25 5.15 9.55
CA GLU A 42 16.01 5.84 10.57
C GLU A 42 17.18 6.59 9.93
N THR A 43 17.26 7.89 10.15
CA THR A 43 18.37 8.73 9.72
C THR A 43 19.12 9.23 10.93
N ALA A 44 20.36 8.78 11.09
CA ALA A 44 21.26 9.16 12.15
C ALA A 44 22.13 10.34 11.73
N SER A 45 22.27 11.35 12.58
CA SER A 45 23.18 12.47 12.38
C SER A 45 23.61 13.04 13.72
N GLY A 46 24.90 12.97 14.03
CA GLY A 46 25.52 13.59 15.21
C GLY A 46 24.72 13.44 16.51
N GLN A 47 24.91 12.33 17.23
CA GLN A 47 24.21 11.98 18.49
C GLN A 47 22.66 11.92 18.42
N ASN A 48 22.05 12.32 17.30
CA ASN A 48 20.61 12.29 17.10
C ASN A 48 20.25 11.26 16.03
N ALA A 49 19.10 10.60 16.21
CA ALA A 49 18.52 9.73 15.20
C ALA A 49 17.04 10.09 15.04
N GLY A 50 16.62 10.37 13.81
CA GLY A 50 15.23 10.59 13.45
C GLY A 50 14.66 9.30 12.88
N ILE A 51 13.51 8.84 13.39
CA ILE A 51 12.86 7.64 12.89
C ILE A 51 11.42 7.90 12.43
N THR A 52 11.07 7.30 11.30
CA THR A 52 9.75 7.39 10.68
C THR A 52 9.29 6.01 10.24
N ALA A 53 7.97 5.80 10.18
CA ALA A 53 7.42 4.56 9.64
C ALA A 53 6.14 4.82 8.85
N SER A 54 5.87 3.94 7.88
CA SER A 54 4.66 3.92 7.06
C SER A 54 4.24 2.48 6.76
N ILE A 55 2.94 2.24 6.57
CA ILE A 55 2.42 0.91 6.21
C ILE A 55 1.57 1.02 4.97
N GLY A 56 1.84 0.17 3.98
CA GLY A 56 1.02 0.08 2.79
C GLY A 56 1.33 -1.18 1.99
N ALA A 57 0.65 -1.29 0.84
CA ALA A 57 0.83 -2.43 -0.07
C ALA A 57 2.31 -2.62 -0.43
N PRO A 58 2.80 -3.84 -0.66
CA PRO A 58 4.18 -4.04 -1.07
C PRO A 58 4.47 -3.45 -2.46
N ILE A 59 5.65 -2.86 -2.64
CA ILE A 59 6.28 -2.52 -3.91
C ILE A 59 7.61 -3.25 -4.02
N ASN A 60 8.04 -3.53 -5.25
CA ASN A 60 9.35 -4.14 -5.50
C ASN A 60 10.18 -3.22 -6.40
N VAL A 61 11.13 -2.52 -5.79
CA VAL A 61 12.07 -1.67 -6.51
C VAL A 61 13.44 -2.33 -6.45
N GLY A 62 13.92 -2.83 -7.59
CA GLY A 62 15.25 -3.42 -7.69
C GLY A 62 15.46 -4.71 -6.90
N GLY A 63 14.39 -5.48 -6.62
CA GLY A 63 14.45 -6.72 -5.84
C GLY A 63 14.20 -6.55 -4.34
N VAL A 64 14.06 -5.30 -3.86
CA VAL A 64 13.75 -5.00 -2.45
C VAL A 64 12.25 -4.77 -2.29
N LEU A 65 11.62 -5.55 -1.41
CA LEU A 65 10.24 -5.37 -1.01
C LEU A 65 10.14 -4.23 0.01
N SER A 66 9.38 -3.19 -0.31
CA SER A 66 9.10 -2.05 0.58
C SER A 66 7.60 -1.77 0.59
N ALA A 67 7.08 -1.03 1.55
CA ALA A 67 5.74 -0.50 1.48
C ALA A 67 5.64 0.53 0.34
N THR A 68 4.47 0.61 -0.29
CA THR A 68 4.05 1.78 -1.04
C THR A 68 4.25 2.97 -0.12
N GLY A 69 4.99 3.99 -0.54
CA GLY A 69 5.13 5.17 0.30
C GLY A 69 3.79 5.86 0.57
N ASN A 70 2.77 5.57 -0.26
CA ASN A 70 1.38 5.96 -0.05
C ASN A 70 0.73 5.37 1.20
N GLY A 71 1.44 4.47 1.86
CA GLY A 71 1.11 3.93 3.16
C GLY A 71 0.84 5.03 4.18
N GLN A 72 -0.01 4.72 5.14
CA GLN A 72 -0.32 5.67 6.20
C GLN A 72 0.92 5.87 7.06
N ASN A 73 1.35 7.13 7.20
CA ASN A 73 2.42 7.48 8.14
C ASN A 73 1.98 7.06 9.54
N VAL A 74 2.87 6.38 10.24
CA VAL A 74 2.68 6.02 11.62
C VAL A 74 2.99 7.24 12.47
N ALA A 75 1.93 7.94 12.88
CA ALA A 75 2.06 9.10 13.75
C ALA A 75 2.78 8.72 15.06
N ASN A 76 3.71 9.58 15.49
CA ASN A 76 4.49 9.41 16.71
C ASN A 76 5.30 8.10 16.78
N PHE A 77 5.71 7.52 15.65
CA PHE A 77 6.50 6.29 15.65
C PHE A 77 7.77 6.39 16.50
N SER A 78 8.41 7.57 16.51
CA SER A 78 9.59 7.86 17.35
C SER A 78 9.33 7.82 18.85
N ALA A 79 8.07 7.81 19.30
CA ALA A 79 7.70 7.61 20.70
C ALA A 79 7.38 6.14 21.04
N LEU A 80 7.26 5.29 20.00
CA LEU A 80 6.84 3.88 20.12
C LEU A 80 8.00 2.91 19.98
N VAL A 81 9.08 3.33 19.33
CA VAL A 81 10.32 2.58 19.23
C VAL A 81 11.50 3.44 19.60
N THR A 82 12.51 2.85 20.22
CA THR A 82 13.79 3.50 20.50
C THR A 82 14.70 3.43 19.27
N PRO A 83 15.13 4.56 18.67
CA PRO A 83 16.07 4.56 17.56
C PRO A 83 17.42 3.95 17.93
N ILE A 84 18.10 3.35 16.94
CA ILE A 84 19.45 2.81 17.10
C ILE A 84 20.46 3.98 17.16
N GLN A 85 21.22 4.05 18.26
CA GLN A 85 22.06 5.22 18.52
C GLN A 85 23.14 5.44 17.45
N ALA A 86 23.28 6.68 16.99
CA ALA A 86 24.30 7.10 16.03
C ALA A 86 25.72 6.90 16.58
N PRO A 87 26.72 6.65 15.72
CA PRO A 87 28.12 6.66 16.14
C PRO A 87 28.54 8.04 16.67
N GLN A 88 29.57 8.06 17.53
CA GLN A 88 30.17 9.30 18.00
C GLN A 88 31.00 9.94 16.87
N GLY A 89 30.30 10.66 15.98
CA GLY A 89 30.88 11.35 14.84
C GLY A 89 30.44 10.75 13.50
N SER A 90 30.50 11.59 12.47
CA SER A 90 30.16 11.24 11.08
C SER A 90 31.38 11.31 10.15
N THR A 91 32.60 11.46 10.69
CA THR A 91 33.83 11.53 9.89
C THR A 91 34.65 10.26 10.04
N PHE A 92 35.02 9.65 8.91
CA PHE A 92 35.75 8.38 8.86
C PHE A 92 36.97 8.48 7.94
N ASN A 93 37.99 7.64 8.16
CA ASN A 93 39.20 7.68 7.34
C ASN A 93 39.01 7.00 5.97
N SER A 94 38.10 6.03 5.89
CA SER A 94 37.77 5.31 4.67
C SER A 94 36.30 4.89 4.62
N PRO A 95 35.74 4.57 3.44
CA PRO A 95 34.42 3.96 3.31
C PRO A 95 34.26 2.70 4.16
N SER A 96 35.28 1.85 4.24
CA SER A 96 35.27 0.61 5.03
C SER A 96 35.16 0.87 6.53
N ASP A 97 35.80 1.93 7.03
CA ASP A 97 35.68 2.29 8.46
C ASP A 97 34.25 2.73 8.78
N ALA A 98 33.64 3.48 7.85
CA ALA A 98 32.27 3.94 7.98
C ALA A 98 31.26 2.77 7.94
N THR A 99 31.43 1.81 7.01
CA THR A 99 30.58 0.61 6.96
C THR A 99 30.72 -0.24 8.21
N ASN A 100 31.95 -0.51 8.65
CA ASN A 100 32.20 -1.31 9.85
C ASN A 100 31.59 -0.68 11.11
N ALA A 101 31.64 0.65 11.23
CA ALA A 101 31.04 1.36 12.36
C ALA A 101 29.51 1.23 12.38
N VAL A 102 28.85 1.31 11.22
CA VAL A 102 27.40 1.11 11.12
C VAL A 102 27.02 -0.34 11.42
N GLU A 103 27.73 -1.32 10.84
CA GLU A 103 27.45 -2.74 11.11
C GLU A 103 27.54 -3.08 12.60
N GLN A 104 28.56 -2.57 13.30
CA GLN A 104 28.71 -2.80 14.74
C GLN A 104 27.54 -2.22 15.54
N ILE A 105 27.06 -1.03 15.17
CA ILE A 105 25.93 -0.37 15.82
C ILE A 105 24.64 -1.13 15.56
N ILE A 106 24.40 -1.53 14.32
CA ILE A 106 23.20 -2.29 13.94
C ILE A 106 23.21 -3.66 14.61
N GLN A 107 24.33 -4.38 14.61
CA GLN A 107 24.44 -5.67 15.32
C GLN A 107 24.16 -5.53 16.83
N GLY A 108 24.55 -4.41 17.45
CA GLY A 108 24.27 -4.13 18.86
C GLY A 108 22.81 -3.71 19.14
N GLY A 109 22.13 -3.07 18.19
CA GLY A 109 20.82 -2.46 18.38
C GLY A 109 19.63 -3.21 17.74
N ILE A 110 19.84 -3.95 16.66
CA ILE A 110 18.76 -4.47 15.82
C ILE A 110 17.87 -5.48 16.56
N GLY A 111 18.43 -6.26 17.49
CA GLY A 111 17.68 -7.26 18.24
C GLY A 111 16.57 -6.64 19.08
N SER A 112 16.89 -5.63 19.88
CA SER A 112 15.88 -4.94 20.72
C SER A 112 14.92 -4.10 19.89
N PHE A 113 15.41 -3.51 18.79
CA PHE A 113 14.60 -2.77 17.84
C PHE A 113 13.57 -3.67 17.13
N ALA A 114 14.00 -4.80 16.59
CA ALA A 114 13.16 -5.76 15.90
C ALA A 114 12.06 -6.34 16.79
N GLN A 115 12.36 -6.55 18.08
CA GLN A 115 11.35 -6.99 19.05
C GLN A 115 10.28 -5.93 19.31
N GLN A 116 10.65 -4.65 19.40
CA GLN A 116 9.68 -3.56 19.52
C GLN A 116 8.79 -3.49 18.27
N VAL A 117 9.39 -3.51 17.07
CA VAL A 117 8.68 -3.48 15.79
C VAL A 117 7.72 -4.68 15.64
N ALA A 118 8.17 -5.88 16.01
CA ALA A 118 7.34 -7.07 16.02
C ALA A 118 6.18 -6.99 17.01
N ALA A 119 6.39 -6.43 18.21
CA ALA A 119 5.31 -6.17 19.14
C ALA A 119 4.26 -5.20 18.56
N LEU A 120 4.69 -4.21 17.77
CA LEU A 120 3.77 -3.30 17.08
C LEU A 120 3.00 -3.97 15.92
N MET A 121 3.59 -5.00 15.28
CA MET A 121 2.92 -5.81 14.27
C MET A 121 1.93 -6.81 14.89
N GLN A 122 2.30 -7.47 16.00
CA GLN A 122 1.51 -8.52 16.66
C GLN A 122 0.45 -7.99 17.63
N GLY A 123 0.79 -6.98 18.45
CA GLY A 123 -0.05 -6.45 19.52
C GLY A 123 -1.25 -5.65 19.03
N GLY A 124 -1.34 -5.48 17.71
CA GLY A 124 -2.21 -4.57 17.02
C GLY A 124 -1.77 -3.13 17.31
N GLN A 125 -1.39 -2.46 16.23
CA GLN A 125 -1.16 -1.04 16.09
C GLN A 125 0.10 -0.48 16.80
N PRO A 126 0.88 0.37 16.11
CA PRO A 126 0.53 1.02 14.86
C PRO A 126 0.81 0.21 13.60
N LEU A 127 1.47 -0.94 13.69
CA LEU A 127 1.83 -1.76 12.52
C LEU A 127 0.85 -2.93 12.26
N ALA A 128 -0.41 -2.82 12.71
CA ALA A 128 -1.35 -3.92 12.53
C ALA A 128 -1.63 -4.17 11.03
N GLY A 129 -1.62 -5.43 10.62
CA GLY A 129 -1.83 -5.83 9.23
C GLY A 129 -0.53 -5.97 8.44
N ALA A 130 0.59 -5.45 8.95
CA ALA A 130 1.90 -5.76 8.41
C ALA A 130 2.41 -7.10 8.95
N ASN A 131 2.76 -8.03 8.05
CA ASN A 131 3.40 -9.30 8.43
C ASN A 131 4.93 -9.25 8.31
N GLN A 132 5.44 -8.16 7.73
CA GLN A 132 6.85 -7.89 7.54
C GLN A 132 7.09 -6.39 7.61
N ALA A 133 8.26 -6.03 8.14
CA ALA A 133 8.79 -4.68 8.07
C ALA A 133 10.15 -4.67 7.38
N THR A 134 10.41 -3.61 6.62
CA THR A 134 11.71 -3.26 6.07
C THR A 134 12.23 -2.07 6.85
N PHE A 135 13.32 -2.28 7.58
CA PHE A 135 14.02 -1.24 8.33
C PHE A 135 15.25 -0.80 7.56
N THR A 136 15.40 0.50 7.35
CA THR A 136 16.58 1.11 6.72
C THR A 136 17.20 2.12 7.68
N TYR A 137 18.47 1.89 8.01
CA TYR A 137 19.31 2.82 8.74
C TYR A 137 20.20 3.59 7.78
N THR A 138 20.24 4.92 7.90
CA THR A 138 21.05 5.81 7.06
C THR A 138 21.91 6.72 7.93
N LEU A 139 23.22 6.72 7.67
CA LEU A 139 24.19 7.61 8.29
C LEU A 139 24.90 8.45 7.21
N PRO A 140 24.69 9.77 7.15
CA PRO A 140 25.54 10.68 6.40
C PRO A 140 26.95 10.68 6.97
N VAL A 141 27.95 10.56 6.09
CA VAL A 141 29.37 10.48 6.47
C VAL A 141 30.26 11.38 5.64
N THR A 142 31.35 11.83 6.23
CA THR A 142 32.47 12.48 5.55
C THR A 142 33.67 11.55 5.59
N ILE A 143 34.21 11.20 4.41
CA ILE A 143 35.44 10.44 4.28
C ILE A 143 36.61 11.42 4.20
N ALA A 144 37.45 11.46 5.22
CA ALA A 144 38.51 12.45 5.38
C ALA A 144 39.58 12.38 4.27
N GLY A 145 39.79 11.21 3.66
CA GLY A 145 40.74 10.99 2.57
C GLY A 145 42.20 11.07 3.04
N GLY A 146 43.01 10.08 2.71
CA GLY A 146 44.44 10.05 3.05
C GLY A 146 45.30 11.05 2.25
N GLY A 147 44.90 12.33 2.14
CA GLY A 147 45.65 13.40 1.49
C GLY A 147 44.94 14.17 0.35
N THR A 148 43.67 13.88 0.07
CA THR A 148 42.82 14.66 -0.86
C THR A 148 41.58 15.17 -0.14
N GLN A 149 40.91 16.18 -0.71
CA GLN A 149 39.74 16.85 -0.10
C GLN A 149 38.71 15.84 0.44
N PRO A 150 38.09 16.10 1.61
CA PRO A 150 37.09 15.20 2.18
C PRO A 150 35.92 14.96 1.22
N THR A 151 35.49 13.71 1.10
CA THR A 151 34.36 13.31 0.26
C THR A 151 33.13 13.08 1.13
N GLN A 152 32.00 13.68 0.77
CA GLN A 152 30.71 13.39 1.42
C GLN A 152 30.11 12.11 0.84
N GLY A 153 29.43 11.34 1.68
CA GLY A 153 28.73 10.12 1.29
C GLY A 153 27.76 9.65 2.37
N PHE A 154 27.24 8.44 2.23
CA PHE A 154 26.32 7.85 3.20
C PHE A 154 26.63 6.37 3.38
N VAL A 155 26.40 5.86 4.58
CA VAL A 155 26.41 4.43 4.87
C VAL A 155 25.00 4.00 5.24
N ASN A 156 24.54 2.92 4.63
CA ASN A 156 23.21 2.40 4.90
C ASN A 156 23.22 0.92 5.21
N GLU A 157 22.28 0.49 6.04
CA GLU A 157 22.02 -0.91 6.28
C GLU A 157 20.51 -1.15 6.25
N THR A 158 20.10 -2.19 5.53
CA THR A 158 18.70 -2.60 5.42
C THR A 158 18.51 -3.94 6.10
N CYS A 159 17.47 -4.04 6.93
CA CYS A 159 17.08 -5.24 7.64
C CYS A 159 15.60 -5.57 7.39
N PHE A 160 15.31 -6.83 7.10
CA PHE A 160 13.95 -7.36 7.17
C PHE A 160 13.64 -7.81 8.58
N ILE A 161 12.47 -7.43 9.08
CA ILE A 161 11.95 -7.83 10.39
C ILE A 161 10.62 -8.53 10.14
N ASN A 162 10.47 -9.76 10.60
CA ASN A 162 9.19 -10.45 10.51
C ASN A 162 8.29 -10.14 11.71
N SER A 163 7.03 -10.56 11.64
CA SER A 163 6.09 -10.41 12.75
C SER A 163 6.57 -11.05 14.06
N THR A 164 7.51 -12.01 14.07
CA THR A 164 8.05 -12.65 15.28
C THR A 164 9.27 -11.94 15.88
N GLY A 165 9.73 -10.85 15.27
CA GLY A 165 10.91 -10.10 15.72
C GLY A 165 12.23 -10.74 15.33
N ALA A 166 12.20 -11.74 14.44
CA ALA A 166 13.41 -12.21 13.78
C ALA A 166 13.80 -11.20 12.71
N SER A 167 15.07 -10.79 12.73
CA SER A 167 15.63 -9.84 11.79
C SER A 167 16.73 -10.45 10.92
N HIS A 168 16.79 -10.06 9.65
CA HIS A 168 17.89 -10.37 8.74
C HIS A 168 18.37 -9.11 8.06
N CYS A 169 19.63 -8.74 8.28
CA CYS A 169 20.25 -7.56 7.67
C CYS A 169 21.18 -7.97 6.53
N TYR A 170 21.26 -7.13 5.51
CA TYR A 170 22.07 -7.38 4.32
C TYR A 170 23.52 -6.88 4.42
N GLY A 171 23.90 -6.29 5.55
CA GLY A 171 25.20 -5.66 5.77
C GLY A 171 25.20 -4.20 5.34
N ALA A 172 26.10 -3.41 5.94
CA ALA A 172 26.16 -1.98 5.67
C ALA A 172 26.93 -1.71 4.37
N GLN A 173 26.47 -0.71 3.61
CA GLN A 173 27.04 -0.33 2.33
C GLN A 173 27.29 1.18 2.28
N TYR A 174 28.51 1.56 1.91
CA TYR A 174 28.85 2.95 1.62
C TYR A 174 28.46 3.28 0.17
N SER A 175 27.80 4.42 -0.02
CA SER A 175 27.59 5.02 -1.33
C SER A 175 28.06 6.47 -1.34
N SER A 176 28.82 6.83 -2.36
CA SER A 176 29.13 8.24 -2.69
C SER A 176 28.09 8.86 -3.61
N ASN A 177 27.16 8.07 -4.15
CA ASN A 177 26.16 8.51 -5.12
C ASN A 177 24.76 8.35 -4.52
N GLU A 178 24.03 9.46 -4.40
CA GLU A 178 22.59 9.45 -4.13
C GLU A 178 21.83 9.21 -5.44
N ILE A 179 20.99 8.17 -5.48
CA ILE A 179 20.01 8.01 -6.56
C ILE A 179 18.68 8.55 -6.03
N LYS A 180 18.22 9.66 -6.59
CA LYS A 180 16.86 10.14 -6.32
C LYS A 180 15.91 9.46 -7.30
N ILE A 181 14.77 9.02 -6.77
CA ILE A 181 13.66 8.42 -7.49
C ILE A 181 12.40 9.22 -7.17
N ILE A 182 11.63 9.61 -8.19
CA ILE A 182 10.28 10.13 -7.95
C ILE A 182 9.34 8.96 -7.75
N TYR A 183 8.77 8.83 -6.56
CA TYR A 183 7.76 7.82 -6.30
C TYR A 183 6.38 8.48 -6.35
N ALA A 184 5.52 7.99 -7.23
CA ALA A 184 4.23 8.59 -7.52
C ALA A 184 3.12 7.55 -7.56
N VAL A 185 1.95 7.95 -7.10
CA VAL A 185 0.73 7.14 -7.15
C VAL A 185 -0.41 7.97 -7.70
N TYR A 186 -0.97 7.50 -8.80
CA TYR A 186 -2.11 8.12 -9.45
C TYR A 186 -3.35 7.28 -9.23
N GLN A 187 -4.41 7.95 -8.77
CA GLN A 187 -5.71 7.35 -8.54
C GLN A 187 -6.67 7.85 -9.61
N GLN A 188 -7.21 6.93 -10.42
CA GLN A 188 -8.23 7.30 -11.41
C GLN A 188 -9.46 7.93 -10.73
N GLY A 189 -10.03 8.93 -11.38
CA GLY A 189 -11.24 9.62 -10.93
C GLY A 189 -12.54 8.97 -11.41
N ALA A 190 -12.50 8.34 -12.58
CA ALA A 190 -13.64 7.66 -13.18
C ALA A 190 -13.90 6.32 -12.47
N VAL A 191 -15.14 6.13 -12.06
CA VAL A 191 -15.66 4.86 -11.53
C VAL A 191 -16.11 4.00 -12.71
N ALA A 192 -15.98 2.67 -12.62
CA ALA A 192 -16.38 1.77 -13.70
C ALA A 192 -17.86 1.94 -14.10
N GLN A 193 -18.15 1.86 -15.39
CA GLN A 193 -19.51 1.92 -15.92
C GLN A 193 -20.40 0.83 -15.30
N GLY A 194 -21.64 1.19 -14.94
CA GLY A 194 -22.59 0.28 -14.28
C GLY A 194 -22.59 0.37 -12.75
N LEU A 195 -21.66 1.14 -12.17
CA LEU A 195 -21.67 1.43 -10.73
C LEU A 195 -22.64 2.56 -10.39
N PRO A 196 -23.26 2.52 -9.19
CA PRO A 196 -24.16 3.59 -8.76
C PRO A 196 -23.48 4.96 -8.77
N LYS A 197 -24.17 5.98 -9.24
CA LYS A 197 -23.63 7.35 -9.38
C LYS A 197 -23.15 8.00 -8.07
N ASN A 198 -23.57 7.47 -6.92
CA ASN A 198 -23.14 7.92 -5.60
C ASN A 198 -21.88 7.20 -5.08
N TRP A 199 -21.31 6.29 -5.86
CA TRP A 199 -20.02 5.67 -5.54
C TRP A 199 -18.90 6.61 -5.94
N THR A 200 -17.92 6.77 -5.05
CA THR A 200 -16.82 7.70 -5.24
C THR A 200 -15.52 7.01 -4.86
N MET A 201 -14.48 7.18 -5.67
CA MET A 201 -13.14 6.74 -5.29
C MET A 201 -12.57 7.62 -4.18
N PRO A 202 -11.82 7.05 -3.21
CA PRO A 202 -10.98 7.85 -2.33
C PRO A 202 -9.92 8.60 -3.13
N ASN A 203 -9.85 9.93 -3.01
CA ASN A 203 -8.92 10.79 -3.75
C ASN A 203 -9.00 10.61 -5.29
N PRO A 204 -10.18 10.77 -5.90
CA PRO A 204 -10.34 10.57 -7.33
C PRO A 204 -9.48 11.56 -8.11
N GLY A 205 -8.89 11.12 -9.23
CA GLY A 205 -8.09 11.95 -10.13
C GLY A 205 -6.87 12.58 -9.44
N THR A 206 -6.35 11.98 -8.39
CA THR A 206 -5.29 12.59 -7.58
C THR A 206 -3.94 11.91 -7.85
N LEU A 207 -2.92 12.73 -8.14
CA LEU A 207 -1.52 12.29 -8.16
C LEU A 207 -0.88 12.64 -6.82
N ARG A 208 -0.48 11.61 -6.06
CA ARG A 208 0.37 11.77 -4.89
C ARG A 208 1.80 11.46 -5.28
N TRP A 209 2.77 12.22 -4.79
CA TRP A 209 4.17 11.94 -5.05
C TRP A 209 5.07 12.28 -3.86
N ALA A 210 6.24 11.65 -3.83
CA ALA A 210 7.31 11.87 -2.87
C ALA A 210 8.67 11.66 -3.56
N VAL A 211 9.72 12.30 -3.03
CA VAL A 211 11.10 12.01 -3.46
C VAL A 211 11.64 10.88 -2.61
N MET A 212 12.07 9.81 -3.24
CA MET A 212 12.74 8.68 -2.58
C MET A 212 14.23 8.74 -2.89
N LEU A 213 15.08 8.63 -1.87
CA LEU A 213 16.48 8.29 -2.05
C LEU A 213 16.60 6.79 -2.05
N ALA A 214 17.07 6.23 -3.17
CA ALA A 214 17.57 4.88 -3.24
C ALA A 214 19.09 4.90 -3.15
N GLN A 215 19.65 4.03 -2.32
CA GLN A 215 21.09 3.95 -2.09
C GLN A 215 21.56 2.53 -2.42
N GLY A 216 22.29 2.37 -3.53
CA GLY A 216 22.82 1.10 -4.03
C GLY A 216 21.86 0.30 -4.94
N ALA A 217 22.41 -0.55 -5.82
CA ALA A 217 21.68 -1.57 -6.57
C ALA A 217 22.05 -2.96 -6.03
N GLY A 218 21.06 -3.78 -5.64
CA GLY A 218 21.26 -5.12 -5.08
C GLY A 218 20.60 -5.33 -3.70
N ALA A 219 20.85 -6.49 -3.08
CA ALA A 219 20.15 -6.96 -1.88
C ALA A 219 20.26 -6.06 -0.63
N GLY A 220 21.16 -5.07 -0.62
CA GLY A 220 21.32 -4.09 0.47
C GLY A 220 20.81 -2.68 0.16
N ALA A 221 19.96 -2.51 -0.86
CA ALA A 221 19.45 -1.17 -1.20
C ALA A 221 18.61 -0.58 -0.06
N ALA A 222 18.96 0.64 0.33
CA ALA A 222 18.25 1.43 1.33
C ALA A 222 17.34 2.44 0.62
N GLN A 223 16.11 2.60 1.12
CA GLN A 223 15.11 3.51 0.54
C GLN A 223 14.57 4.44 1.62
N THR A 224 14.79 5.73 1.48
CA THR A 224 14.20 6.73 2.39
C THR A 224 13.43 7.80 1.64
N PHE A 225 12.29 8.21 2.18
CA PHE A 225 11.52 9.31 1.60
C PHE A 225 12.01 10.65 2.15
N LEU A 226 12.39 11.55 1.26
CA LEU A 226 12.84 12.88 1.59
C LEU A 226 11.66 13.83 1.78
N PRO A 227 11.63 14.62 2.87
CA PRO A 227 10.71 15.73 2.98
C PRO A 227 11.11 16.85 2.01
N VAL A 228 10.16 17.35 1.23
CA VAL A 228 10.28 18.55 0.42
C VAL A 228 9.36 19.61 1.02
N ASN A 229 9.88 20.80 1.30
CA ASN A 229 9.12 21.89 1.95
C ASN A 229 8.40 21.45 3.25
N GLY A 230 9.02 20.55 4.02
CA GLY A 230 8.48 20.07 5.30
C GLY A 230 7.42 18.96 5.21
N ALA A 231 7.10 18.46 4.02
CA ALA A 231 6.20 17.33 3.82
C ALA A 231 6.87 16.21 3.01
N ILE A 232 6.61 14.96 3.34
CA ILE A 232 7.06 13.81 2.52
C ILE A 232 6.15 13.66 1.30
N TRP A 233 4.83 13.76 1.54
CA TRP A 233 3.82 13.56 0.52
C TRP A 233 3.30 14.87 -0.01
N HIS A 234 3.34 14.99 -1.32
CA HIS A 234 2.72 16.06 -2.07
C HIS A 234 1.54 15.51 -2.85
N THR A 235 0.54 16.36 -3.05
CA THR A 235 -0.69 15.98 -3.72
C THR A 235 -0.99 17.00 -4.80
N VAL A 236 -1.24 16.51 -6.01
CA VAL A 236 -1.70 17.28 -7.15
C VAL A 236 -3.09 16.76 -7.51
N ASN A 237 -4.07 17.65 -7.45
CA ASN A 237 -5.43 17.32 -7.86
C ASN A 237 -5.53 17.48 -9.38
N LEU A 238 -5.76 16.37 -10.07
CA LEU A 238 -5.95 16.28 -11.51
C LEU A 238 -7.40 15.85 -11.84
N LEU A 239 -8.31 15.97 -10.87
CA LEU A 239 -9.72 15.67 -11.01
C LEU A 239 -10.43 16.78 -11.78
N HIS A 240 -11.25 16.37 -12.72
CA HIS A 240 -12.19 17.17 -13.46
C HIS A 240 -13.63 16.69 -13.20
N GLN A 241 -14.58 17.58 -13.45
CA GLN A 241 -16.01 17.30 -13.36
C GLN A 241 -16.61 17.49 -14.76
N GLY A 242 -17.42 16.53 -15.22
CA GLY A 242 -18.05 16.53 -16.54
C GLY A 242 -18.27 15.13 -17.09
N GLY A 243 -19.03 15.02 -18.19
CA GLY A 243 -19.26 13.75 -18.91
C GLY A 243 -20.31 12.82 -18.29
N GLY A 244 -20.55 11.68 -18.93
CA GLY A 244 -21.55 10.69 -18.50
C GLY A 244 -21.22 9.96 -17.20
N LEU A 245 -19.95 9.96 -16.80
CA LEU A 245 -19.47 9.42 -15.53
C LEU A 245 -19.39 10.47 -14.41
N GLY A 246 -19.58 11.76 -14.73
CA GLY A 246 -19.58 12.86 -13.77
C GLY A 246 -18.20 13.31 -13.30
N GLN A 247 -17.33 12.39 -12.88
CA GLN A 247 -15.96 12.69 -12.41
C GLN A 247 -14.93 11.90 -13.22
N TYR A 248 -13.83 12.55 -13.56
CA TYR A 248 -12.71 11.91 -14.23
C TYR A 248 -11.39 12.63 -13.94
N GLY A 249 -10.30 11.89 -13.83
CA GLY A 249 -8.96 12.43 -13.76
C GLY A 249 -8.39 12.77 -15.15
N ALA A 250 -7.47 13.74 -15.20
CA ALA A 250 -6.86 14.21 -16.44
C ALA A 250 -6.19 13.09 -17.25
N TYR A 251 -5.61 12.12 -16.54
CA TYR A 251 -4.90 10.96 -17.11
C TYR A 251 -5.68 9.67 -16.91
N ASP A 252 -7.00 9.75 -16.74
CA ASP A 252 -7.83 8.58 -16.68
C ASP A 252 -7.92 7.91 -18.04
N MET A 253 -8.05 6.60 -17.98
CA MET A 253 -8.36 5.79 -19.12
C MET A 253 -9.83 5.98 -19.48
N TYR A 254 -10.13 6.11 -20.78
CA TYR A 254 -11.50 6.06 -21.24
C TYR A 254 -12.07 4.66 -20.97
N GLN A 255 -13.37 4.59 -20.70
CA GLN A 255 -14.06 3.33 -20.43
C GLN A 255 -15.00 2.99 -21.58
N VAL A 256 -15.19 1.70 -21.85
CA VAL A 256 -16.15 1.24 -22.85
C VAL A 256 -17.41 0.79 -22.13
N GLY A 257 -18.56 1.29 -22.56
CA GLY A 257 -19.84 0.92 -21.97
C GLY A 257 -20.99 1.03 -22.95
N THR A 258 -22.22 0.93 -22.44
CA THR A 258 -23.44 1.03 -23.26
C THR A 258 -24.32 2.19 -22.78
N LEU A 259 -24.73 3.06 -23.70
CA LEU A 259 -25.70 4.13 -23.48
C LEU A 259 -26.81 4.01 -24.53
N ASN A 260 -28.08 3.95 -24.10
CA ASN A 260 -29.23 3.82 -24.99
C ASN A 260 -29.14 2.65 -26.00
N GLY A 261 -28.54 1.53 -25.60
CA GLY A 261 -28.38 0.35 -26.45
C GLY A 261 -27.23 0.44 -27.46
N GLN A 262 -26.39 1.49 -27.40
CA GLN A 262 -25.22 1.66 -28.24
C GLN A 262 -23.94 1.65 -27.41
N GLN A 263 -22.86 1.08 -27.95
CA GLN A 263 -21.55 1.14 -27.33
C GLN A 263 -20.99 2.56 -27.39
N VAL A 264 -20.52 3.07 -26.25
CA VAL A 264 -20.01 4.42 -26.07
C VAL A 264 -18.69 4.35 -25.32
N LEU A 265 -17.75 5.17 -25.76
CA LEU A 265 -16.52 5.50 -25.06
C LEU A 265 -16.83 6.63 -24.07
N PHE A 266 -16.76 6.31 -22.79
CA PHE A 266 -16.91 7.26 -21.69
C PHE A 266 -15.56 7.85 -21.33
N ASN A 267 -15.57 9.12 -20.91
CA ASN A 267 -14.37 9.79 -20.40
C ASN A 267 -13.23 9.83 -21.43
N CYS A 268 -13.53 10.34 -22.63
CA CYS A 268 -12.47 10.74 -23.56
C CYS A 268 -11.68 11.91 -22.94
N ALA A 269 -10.64 11.64 -22.13
CA ALA A 269 -9.76 12.68 -21.60
C ALA A 269 -9.07 13.41 -22.78
N ALA A 270 -8.73 14.70 -22.64
CA ALA A 270 -8.07 15.51 -23.68
C ALA A 270 -6.73 14.92 -24.18
N ILE A 271 -6.24 13.89 -23.50
CA ILE A 271 -4.95 13.24 -23.71
C ILE A 271 -5.11 11.81 -24.24
N ALA A 272 -6.31 11.38 -24.62
CA ALA A 272 -6.54 10.10 -25.29
C ALA A 272 -6.06 10.11 -26.76
N ASN A 273 -5.56 8.96 -27.25
CA ASN A 273 -5.23 8.76 -28.66
C ASN A 273 -6.43 8.11 -29.40
N GLY A 274 -6.42 8.15 -30.74
CA GLY A 274 -7.46 7.51 -31.55
C GLY A 274 -8.80 8.26 -31.52
N ALA A 275 -9.91 7.51 -31.37
CA ALA A 275 -11.28 8.03 -31.49
C ALA A 275 -11.60 9.17 -30.51
N CYS A 276 -10.90 9.29 -29.40
CA CYS A 276 -11.12 10.34 -28.40
C CYS A 276 -10.32 11.64 -28.66
N SER A 277 -9.38 11.66 -29.62
CA SER A 277 -8.44 12.78 -29.81
C SER A 277 -9.08 14.08 -30.33
N SER A 278 -10.24 14.00 -30.99
CA SER A 278 -10.99 15.15 -31.50
C SER A 278 -12.07 15.66 -30.55
N TYR A 279 -12.25 15.02 -29.40
CA TYR A 279 -13.33 15.31 -28.46
C TYR A 279 -12.81 16.03 -27.22
N GLN A 280 -13.68 16.84 -26.62
CA GLN A 280 -13.34 17.53 -25.37
C GLN A 280 -13.12 16.51 -24.25
N ALA A 281 -12.25 16.87 -23.29
CA ALA A 281 -12.03 16.07 -22.10
C ALA A 281 -13.37 15.71 -21.42
N GLY A 282 -13.55 14.43 -21.08
CA GLY A 282 -14.75 13.94 -20.41
C GLY A 282 -15.95 13.71 -21.33
N ALA A 283 -15.82 13.89 -22.65
CA ALA A 283 -16.92 13.61 -23.57
C ALA A 283 -17.28 12.11 -23.62
N ASP A 284 -18.56 11.84 -23.89
CA ASP A 284 -19.07 10.51 -24.22
C ASP A 284 -19.22 10.42 -25.74
N VAL A 285 -18.57 9.46 -26.36
CA VAL A 285 -18.50 9.35 -27.82
C VAL A 285 -19.02 7.98 -28.24
N GLN A 286 -19.98 7.93 -29.17
CA GLN A 286 -20.35 6.66 -29.79
C GLN A 286 -19.11 6.00 -30.36
N ASP A 287 -18.91 4.73 -30.04
CA ASP A 287 -17.77 3.99 -30.58
C ASP A 287 -17.88 3.97 -32.12
N PRO A 288 -16.99 4.68 -32.85
CA PRO A 288 -17.11 4.85 -34.28
C PRO A 288 -16.92 3.54 -35.05
N ASN A 289 -16.33 2.52 -34.42
CA ASN A 289 -16.12 1.23 -35.04
C ASN A 289 -17.23 0.23 -34.72
N ASN A 290 -18.03 0.46 -33.66
CA ASN A 290 -19.23 -0.32 -33.42
C ASN A 290 -20.31 -0.08 -34.50
N ALA A 291 -20.34 1.09 -35.16
CA ALA A 291 -21.22 1.35 -36.30
C ALA A 291 -20.96 0.42 -37.51
N GLN A 292 -19.83 -0.28 -37.54
CA GLN A 292 -19.39 -1.16 -38.63
C GLN A 292 -19.40 -2.65 -38.23
N GLY A 293 -19.89 -2.99 -37.04
CA GLY A 293 -19.90 -4.38 -36.52
C GLY A 293 -18.51 -4.94 -36.19
N THR A 294 -17.46 -4.15 -36.38
CA THR A 294 -16.09 -4.41 -35.98
C THR A 294 -15.86 -3.68 -34.67
N GLY A 295 -16.23 -4.28 -33.53
CA GLY A 295 -15.99 -3.65 -32.22
C GLY A 295 -14.55 -3.13 -32.14
N SER A 296 -14.34 -1.85 -31.90
CA SER A 296 -12.99 -1.30 -31.99
C SER A 296 -12.85 0.03 -31.28
N VAL A 297 -11.85 0.09 -30.42
CA VAL A 297 -10.66 0.86 -30.72
C VAL A 297 -9.51 -0.09 -30.36
N SER A 298 -8.41 -0.11 -31.12
CA SER A 298 -7.16 -0.71 -30.62
C SER A 298 -6.78 0.08 -29.38
N TYR A 299 -7.16 -0.45 -28.23
CA TYR A 299 -7.00 0.15 -26.93
C TYR A 299 -5.52 0.16 -26.59
N ASP A 300 -4.96 1.36 -26.47
CA ASP A 300 -3.62 1.55 -25.93
C ASP A 300 -3.73 1.99 -24.46
N PRO A 301 -3.70 1.04 -23.51
CA PRO A 301 -3.72 1.35 -22.09
C PRO A 301 -2.48 2.15 -21.66
N GLN A 302 -1.41 2.17 -22.45
CA GLN A 302 -0.20 2.92 -22.10
C GLN A 302 -0.29 4.41 -22.43
N THR A 303 -1.14 4.85 -23.37
CA THR A 303 -1.24 6.28 -23.72
C THR A 303 -1.46 7.21 -22.49
N PRO A 304 -2.46 6.98 -21.61
CA PRO A 304 -2.64 7.83 -20.43
C PRO A 304 -1.46 7.76 -19.47
N VAL A 305 -0.86 6.57 -19.29
CA VAL A 305 0.31 6.36 -18.43
C VAL A 305 1.53 7.12 -18.95
N ASN A 306 1.83 7.00 -20.25
CA ASN A 306 2.95 7.69 -20.91
C ASN A 306 2.80 9.21 -20.85
N LYS A 307 1.57 9.71 -20.93
CA LYS A 307 1.29 11.14 -20.80
C LYS A 307 1.42 11.63 -19.37
N LEU A 308 0.95 10.85 -18.39
CA LEU A 308 1.18 11.15 -16.98
C LEU A 308 2.68 11.13 -16.64
N ALA A 309 3.40 10.13 -17.14
CA ALA A 309 4.84 9.98 -16.98
C ALA A 309 5.60 11.17 -17.57
N SER A 310 5.36 11.52 -18.83
CA SER A 310 6.06 12.62 -19.50
C SER A 310 5.67 14.02 -19.00
N GLN A 311 4.42 14.25 -18.62
CA GLN A 311 3.94 15.58 -18.24
C GLN A 311 4.04 15.88 -16.74
N GLN A 312 3.99 14.86 -15.88
CA GLN A 312 4.06 15.05 -14.43
C GLN A 312 5.34 14.46 -13.85
N ILE A 313 5.58 13.16 -14.07
CA ILE A 313 6.67 12.45 -13.39
C ILE A 313 8.04 12.93 -13.87
N ALA A 314 8.25 13.03 -15.18
CA ALA A 314 9.50 13.54 -15.75
C ALA A 314 9.79 14.99 -15.35
N GLN A 315 8.76 15.82 -15.19
CA GLN A 315 8.97 17.18 -14.68
C GLN A 315 9.46 17.17 -13.23
N LEU A 316 8.87 16.33 -12.39
CA LEU A 316 9.34 16.12 -11.01
C LEU A 316 10.76 15.54 -10.98
N GLU A 317 11.07 14.60 -11.86
CA GLU A 317 12.42 14.01 -11.95
C GLU A 317 13.46 15.08 -12.27
N ASN A 318 13.18 15.90 -13.28
CA ASN A 318 14.05 17.01 -13.66
C ASN A 318 14.14 18.08 -12.54
N GLN A 319 13.03 18.38 -11.87
CA GLN A 319 12.98 19.37 -10.80
C GLN A 319 13.82 18.97 -9.58
N TYR A 320 13.80 17.69 -9.20
CA TYR A 320 14.48 17.20 -7.99
C TYR A 320 15.80 16.46 -8.26
N GLY A 321 16.22 16.39 -9.53
CA GLY A 321 17.43 15.69 -9.94
C GLY A 321 17.33 14.18 -9.72
N ALA A 322 16.14 13.60 -9.94
CA ALA A 322 15.93 12.16 -9.90
C ALA A 322 16.37 11.52 -11.22
N SER A 323 16.97 10.33 -11.13
CA SER A 323 17.40 9.58 -12.31
C SER A 323 16.35 8.60 -12.83
N SER A 324 15.30 8.37 -12.06
CA SER A 324 14.17 7.53 -12.42
C SER A 324 12.93 7.88 -11.59
N GLY A 325 11.79 7.36 -12.01
CA GLY A 325 10.52 7.44 -11.30
C GLY A 325 9.90 6.05 -11.17
N VAL A 326 9.05 5.89 -10.17
CA VAL A 326 8.13 4.75 -10.01
C VAL A 326 6.74 5.33 -9.99
N LEU A 327 5.87 4.86 -10.89
CA LEU A 327 4.49 5.26 -11.00
C LEU A 327 3.58 4.06 -10.72
N LEU A 328 2.80 4.16 -9.64
CA LEU A 328 1.67 3.28 -9.41
C LEU A 328 0.42 3.90 -10.00
N TYR A 329 -0.11 3.26 -11.02
CA TYR A 329 -1.29 3.71 -11.74
C TYR A 329 -2.48 2.83 -11.34
N GLY A 330 -3.39 3.39 -10.54
CA GLY A 330 -4.61 2.70 -10.14
C GLY A 330 -5.58 2.60 -11.31
N THR A 331 -5.83 1.38 -11.80
CA THR A 331 -6.75 1.08 -12.89
C THR A 331 -8.15 0.76 -12.37
N THR A 332 -8.98 0.16 -13.23
CA THR A 332 -10.40 -0.14 -13.06
C THR A 332 -10.74 -0.61 -11.65
N VAL A 333 -11.83 -0.06 -11.15
CA VAL A 333 -12.33 -0.32 -9.81
C VAL A 333 -13.61 -1.10 -9.95
N GLU A 334 -13.67 -2.25 -9.27
CA GLU A 334 -14.83 -3.11 -9.30
C GLU A 334 -15.43 -3.29 -7.90
N PRO A 335 -16.77 -3.26 -7.78
CA PRO A 335 -17.48 -3.63 -6.55
C PRO A 335 -17.21 -5.09 -6.22
N VAL A 336 -17.01 -5.37 -4.94
CA VAL A 336 -17.02 -6.76 -4.49
C VAL A 336 -18.45 -7.12 -4.09
N TYR A 337 -19.09 -8.02 -4.84
CA TYR A 337 -20.43 -8.53 -4.54
C TYR A 337 -20.39 -9.80 -3.68
N SER A 338 -21.46 -10.02 -2.90
CA SER A 338 -21.75 -11.34 -2.32
C SER A 338 -22.15 -12.33 -3.42
N ALA A 339 -21.98 -13.63 -3.16
CA ALA A 339 -22.50 -14.66 -4.05
C ALA A 339 -24.00 -14.41 -4.31
N PRO A 340 -24.48 -14.60 -5.56
CA PRO A 340 -25.88 -14.38 -5.88
C PRO A 340 -26.76 -15.30 -5.04
N THR A 341 -27.70 -14.72 -4.32
CA THR A 341 -28.73 -15.50 -3.64
C THR A 341 -29.92 -15.66 -4.58
N ASN A 342 -30.41 -16.89 -4.71
CA ASN A 342 -31.61 -17.17 -5.48
C ASN A 342 -32.81 -16.57 -4.74
N SER A 343 -33.39 -15.50 -5.31
CA SER A 343 -34.71 -15.05 -4.88
C SER A 343 -35.76 -16.09 -5.33
N PRO A 344 -36.85 -16.30 -4.56
CA PRO A 344 -37.95 -17.22 -4.93
C PRO A 344 -38.54 -16.97 -6.32
N ASN A 345 -38.35 -15.78 -6.89
CA ASN A 345 -38.85 -15.38 -8.21
C ASN A 345 -37.82 -15.57 -9.35
N GLY A 346 -36.70 -16.26 -9.11
CA GLY A 346 -35.65 -16.48 -10.12
C GLY A 346 -34.78 -15.25 -10.42
N THR A 347 -35.04 -14.11 -9.76
CA THR A 347 -34.18 -12.92 -9.84
C THR A 347 -32.93 -13.14 -8.99
N GLN A 348 -31.76 -13.20 -9.62
CA GLN A 348 -30.48 -13.18 -8.91
C GLN A 348 -30.24 -11.77 -8.38
N THR A 349 -30.18 -11.62 -7.05
CA THR A 349 -29.82 -10.36 -6.42
C THR A 349 -28.39 -10.47 -5.92
N GLN A 350 -27.52 -9.57 -6.38
CA GLN A 350 -26.16 -9.43 -5.86
C GLN A 350 -26.13 -8.23 -4.91
N THR A 351 -25.60 -8.43 -3.70
CA THR A 351 -25.48 -7.36 -2.70
C THR A 351 -24.02 -6.93 -2.64
N ALA A 352 -23.75 -5.64 -2.83
CA ALA A 352 -22.40 -5.10 -2.68
C ALA A 352 -21.94 -5.29 -1.22
N LYS A 353 -20.71 -5.79 -1.03
CA LYS A 353 -20.15 -5.97 0.31
C LYS A 353 -19.85 -4.61 0.95
N ALA A 354 -20.11 -4.52 2.25
CA ALA A 354 -19.71 -3.35 3.02
C ALA A 354 -18.21 -3.36 3.32
N ALA A 355 -17.62 -2.17 3.46
CA ALA A 355 -16.24 -1.98 3.88
C ALA A 355 -16.15 -0.85 4.91
N VAL A 356 -15.15 -0.97 5.79
CA VAL A 356 -14.86 -0.01 6.87
C VAL A 356 -13.39 0.40 6.77
N SER A 357 -13.16 1.71 6.92
CA SER A 357 -11.84 2.31 7.09
C SER A 357 -11.84 3.17 8.34
N ILE A 358 -11.12 2.74 9.38
CA ILE A 358 -10.99 3.48 10.64
C ILE A 358 -9.71 4.29 10.55
N GLN A 359 -9.82 5.61 10.50
CA GLN A 359 -8.71 6.52 10.19
C GLN A 359 -7.98 6.99 11.45
N GLN A 360 -8.66 7.00 12.58
CA GLN A 360 -8.07 7.42 13.85
C GLN A 360 -8.68 6.65 15.01
N ARG A 361 -7.85 6.16 15.92
CA ARG A 361 -8.27 5.52 17.18
C ARG A 361 -7.47 6.13 18.33
N VAL A 362 -8.13 6.79 19.27
CA VAL A 362 -7.47 7.52 20.37
C VAL A 362 -8.03 7.10 21.71
N ILE A 363 -7.15 6.73 22.63
CA ILE A 363 -7.46 6.63 24.05
C ILE A 363 -7.10 7.96 24.70
N LEU A 364 -8.12 8.64 25.22
CA LEU A 364 -7.97 9.77 26.12
C LEU A 364 -8.00 9.25 27.55
N PRO A 365 -6.91 9.33 28.32
CA PRO A 365 -6.90 8.93 29.70
C PRO A 365 -7.87 9.82 30.49
N GLY A 366 -8.52 9.23 31.48
CA GLY A 366 -9.33 9.97 32.42
C GLY A 366 -8.45 10.96 33.19
N GLY A 367 -8.97 12.16 33.45
CA GLY A 367 -8.29 13.11 34.30
C GLY A 367 -8.09 12.53 35.71
N MET A 368 -6.86 12.56 36.22
CA MET A 368 -6.62 12.33 37.64
C MET A 368 -7.04 13.60 38.40
N SER A 369 -8.27 13.61 38.92
CA SER A 369 -8.67 14.61 39.90
C SER A 369 -7.91 14.33 41.20
N PHE A 370 -6.89 15.13 41.49
CA PHE A 370 -6.22 15.12 42.78
C PHE A 370 -7.28 15.38 43.87
N PHE A 371 -7.36 14.45 44.84
CA PHE A 371 -8.06 14.49 46.14
C PHE A 371 -9.49 13.94 46.31
N ILE A 372 -10.32 13.63 45.31
CA ILE A 372 -11.65 13.03 45.60
C ILE A 372 -12.09 12.07 44.49
N SER A 373 -11.87 10.76 44.71
CA SER A 373 -12.30 9.62 43.88
C SER A 373 -11.76 9.55 42.43
N PRO A 374 -11.54 8.34 41.86
CA PRO A 374 -11.15 8.18 40.46
C PRO A 374 -12.33 8.55 39.54
N GLY A 375 -12.52 9.85 39.31
CA GLY A 375 -13.77 10.41 38.77
C GLY A 375 -13.82 10.66 37.26
N GLY A 376 -12.80 10.31 36.50
CA GLY A 376 -12.84 10.35 35.03
C GLY A 376 -12.54 8.98 34.46
N GLY A 377 -13.55 8.26 33.95
CA GLY A 377 -13.27 7.14 33.05
C GLY A 377 -12.54 7.67 31.81
N GLY A 378 -11.53 6.94 31.32
CA GLY A 378 -10.93 7.27 30.03
C GLY A 378 -11.97 7.22 28.91
N LYS A 379 -11.67 7.76 27.74
CA LYS A 379 -12.50 7.61 26.54
C LYS A 379 -11.73 6.92 25.45
N PHE A 380 -12.37 6.02 24.75
CA PHE A 380 -11.87 5.50 23.48
C PHE A 380 -12.68 6.13 22.37
N ASN A 381 -12.00 6.86 21.50
CA ASN A 381 -12.59 7.61 20.40
C ASN A 381 -12.10 7.02 19.09
N GLU A 382 -13.03 6.81 18.17
CA GLU A 382 -12.71 6.36 16.82
C GLU A 382 -13.36 7.26 15.79
N THR A 383 -12.62 7.57 14.72
CA THR A 383 -13.17 8.24 13.54
C THR A 383 -12.76 7.50 12.29
N GLY A 384 -13.63 7.55 11.29
CA GLY A 384 -13.40 6.85 10.04
C GLY A 384 -14.57 6.97 9.08
N GLN A 385 -14.60 6.06 8.11
CA GLN A 385 -15.60 6.00 7.06
C GLN A 385 -16.00 4.56 6.81
N TYR A 386 -17.24 4.35 6.42
CA TYR A 386 -17.70 3.08 5.90
C TYR A 386 -18.50 3.28 4.61
N GLY A 387 -18.64 2.21 3.84
CA GLY A 387 -19.34 2.22 2.57
C GLY A 387 -19.19 0.88 1.88
N TYR A 388 -18.87 0.89 0.58
CA TYR A 388 -18.78 -0.34 -0.20
C TYR A 388 -17.34 -0.80 -0.40
N LEU A 389 -17.15 -2.13 -0.41
CA LEU A 389 -15.86 -2.75 -0.70
C LEU A 389 -15.60 -2.69 -2.20
N LEU A 390 -14.49 -2.09 -2.56
CA LEU A 390 -13.97 -2.01 -3.90
C LEU A 390 -12.71 -2.87 -4.01
N ASN A 391 -12.57 -3.59 -5.11
CA ASN A 391 -11.29 -4.14 -5.54
C ASN A 391 -10.72 -3.21 -6.61
N GLN A 392 -9.47 -2.81 -6.44
CA GLN A 392 -8.75 -1.96 -7.37
C GLN A 392 -7.51 -2.68 -7.86
N GLN A 393 -7.34 -2.71 -9.18
CA GLN A 393 -6.10 -3.15 -9.81
C GLN A 393 -5.13 -1.96 -9.89
N VAL A 394 -3.85 -2.21 -9.66
CA VAL A 394 -2.78 -1.21 -9.67
C VAL A 394 -1.65 -1.74 -10.53
N ASP A 395 -1.24 -0.94 -11.50
CA ASP A 395 -0.12 -1.21 -12.38
C ASP A 395 1.09 -0.41 -11.91
N GLU A 396 2.25 -1.05 -11.83
CA GLU A 396 3.52 -0.44 -11.46
C GLU A 396 4.37 -0.22 -12.72
N TYR A 397 4.88 1.00 -12.87
CA TYR A 397 5.75 1.41 -13.97
C TYR A 397 7.03 2.05 -13.45
N THR A 398 8.14 1.79 -14.13
CA THR A 398 9.35 2.61 -14.02
C THR A 398 9.30 3.71 -15.07
N VAL A 399 9.53 4.95 -14.65
CA VAL A 399 9.60 6.12 -15.52
C VAL A 399 11.06 6.56 -15.63
N LYS A 400 11.47 6.99 -16.83
CA LYS A 400 12.76 7.64 -17.06
C LYS A 400 12.58 9.17 -17.14
N PRO A 401 13.64 9.96 -16.93
CA PRO A 401 13.59 11.42 -17.06
C PRO A 401 13.14 11.95 -18.43
N ASP A 402 13.16 11.11 -19.47
CA ASP A 402 12.63 11.42 -20.81
C ASP A 402 11.10 11.23 -20.92
N GLY A 403 10.43 10.78 -19.85
CA GLY A 403 9.00 10.52 -19.79
C GLY A 403 8.58 9.13 -20.25
N THR A 404 9.52 8.25 -20.62
CA THR A 404 9.21 6.88 -21.04
C THR A 404 8.81 6.04 -19.82
N ALA A 405 7.62 5.44 -19.85
CA ALA A 405 7.16 4.50 -18.82
C ALA A 405 7.31 3.05 -19.30
N THR A 406 7.89 2.19 -18.45
CA THR A 406 8.03 0.75 -18.67
C THR A 406 7.24 0.00 -17.61
N PHE A 407 6.36 -0.91 -18.01
CA PHE A 407 5.60 -1.75 -17.07
C PHE A 407 6.54 -2.67 -16.29
N VAL A 408 6.28 -2.80 -14.99
CA VAL A 408 7.07 -3.62 -14.05
C VAL A 408 6.22 -4.75 -13.49
N ASN A 409 5.08 -4.42 -12.89
CA ASN A 409 4.25 -5.37 -12.15
C ASN A 409 2.79 -4.91 -12.08
N GLN A 410 1.90 -5.81 -11.64
CA GLN A 410 0.50 -5.52 -11.39
C GLN A 410 0.03 -6.25 -10.13
N PHE A 411 -0.79 -5.59 -9.31
CA PHE A 411 -1.39 -6.18 -8.12
C PHE A 411 -2.79 -5.62 -7.86
N SER A 412 -3.53 -6.29 -6.98
CA SER A 412 -4.87 -5.87 -6.56
C SER A 412 -4.87 -5.44 -5.10
N GLN A 413 -5.65 -4.42 -4.78
CA GLN A 413 -5.83 -3.90 -3.42
C GLN A 413 -7.29 -3.58 -3.14
N ASN A 414 -7.72 -3.77 -1.90
CA ASN A 414 -9.06 -3.38 -1.48
C ASN A 414 -9.12 -1.88 -1.13
N LYS A 415 -10.23 -1.23 -1.46
CA LYS A 415 -10.56 0.16 -1.10
C LYS A 415 -11.98 0.25 -0.55
N VAL A 416 -12.25 1.29 0.23
CA VAL A 416 -13.60 1.67 0.62
C VAL A 416 -14.11 2.74 -0.36
N SER A 417 -15.31 2.57 -0.93
CA SER A 417 -16.07 3.68 -1.51
C SER A 417 -16.88 4.32 -0.39
N PRO A 418 -16.43 5.43 0.22
CA PRO A 418 -17.05 5.98 1.41
C PRO A 418 -18.46 6.48 1.10
N THR A 419 -19.44 6.05 1.88
CA THR A 419 -20.81 6.58 1.81
C THR A 419 -21.16 7.40 3.03
N GLN A 420 -20.57 7.07 4.19
CA GLN A 420 -20.79 7.77 5.44
C GLN A 420 -19.49 7.86 6.25
N SER A 421 -19.29 9.01 6.90
CA SER A 421 -18.25 9.17 7.92
C SER A 421 -18.85 8.87 9.30
N PHE A 422 -18.03 8.37 10.21
CA PHE A 422 -18.42 8.14 11.60
C PHE A 422 -17.41 8.76 12.57
N SER A 423 -17.92 9.17 13.73
CA SER A 423 -17.13 9.58 14.89
C SER A 423 -17.83 9.03 16.12
N LYS A 424 -17.19 8.08 16.80
CA LYS A 424 -17.74 7.32 17.92
C LYS A 424 -16.86 7.47 19.15
N SER A 425 -17.46 7.42 20.33
CA SER A 425 -16.77 7.51 21.61
C SER A 425 -17.44 6.62 22.63
N ILE A 426 -16.66 5.82 23.34
CA ILE A 426 -17.13 5.03 24.48
C ILE A 426 -16.32 5.36 25.74
N SER A 427 -16.97 5.28 26.89
CA SER A 427 -16.30 5.42 28.19
C SER A 427 -15.57 4.12 28.54
N LEU A 428 -14.31 4.24 28.91
CA LEU A 428 -13.49 3.16 29.47
C LEU A 428 -13.65 3.17 31.00
N SER A 429 -14.48 2.27 31.51
CA SER A 429 -14.62 2.01 32.94
C SER A 429 -13.88 0.71 33.29
N GLY A 430 -12.75 0.80 34.00
CA GLY A 430 -11.98 -0.37 34.44
C GLY A 430 -10.76 -0.73 33.57
N ILE A 431 -10.17 -1.90 33.83
CA ILE A 431 -8.81 -2.28 33.39
C ILE A 431 -8.69 -2.91 31.98
N PRO A 432 -9.70 -3.44 31.27
CA PRO A 432 -9.45 -3.78 29.88
C PRO A 432 -9.47 -2.50 29.04
N ARG A 433 -8.28 -2.00 28.74
CA ARG A 433 -8.09 -1.03 27.66
C ARG A 433 -8.33 -1.76 26.33
N PRO A 434 -8.93 -1.09 25.33
CA PRO A 434 -9.07 -1.66 24.00
C PRO A 434 -7.70 -2.16 23.50
N THR A 435 -7.67 -3.42 23.10
CA THR A 435 -6.53 -4.05 22.45
C THR A 435 -6.47 -3.63 20.98
N GLY A 436 -5.33 -3.81 20.31
CA GLY A 436 -5.15 -3.28 18.97
C GLY A 436 -6.18 -3.75 17.93
N SER A 437 -6.85 -4.88 18.16
CA SER A 437 -7.92 -5.39 17.29
C SER A 437 -9.35 -4.90 17.62
N GLU A 438 -9.57 -4.23 18.76
CA GLU A 438 -10.92 -3.87 19.25
C GLU A 438 -11.39 -2.52 18.75
N ILE A 439 -12.51 -2.48 18.05
CA ILE A 439 -13.09 -1.27 17.46
C ILE A 439 -14.46 -0.98 18.04
N ILE A 440 -14.92 0.27 17.94
CA ILE A 440 -16.30 0.65 18.21
C ILE A 440 -17.11 0.39 16.93
N ASN A 441 -18.33 -0.12 17.06
CA ASN A 441 -19.19 -0.37 15.92
C ASN A 441 -19.31 0.90 15.04
N PRO A 442 -18.82 0.86 13.77
CA PRO A 442 -18.80 2.03 12.91
C PRO A 442 -20.20 2.38 12.37
N PHE A 443 -21.13 1.43 12.44
CA PHE A 443 -22.50 1.59 11.94
C PHE A 443 -23.40 2.34 12.93
N PRO A 444 -24.56 2.87 12.49
CA PRO A 444 -25.41 3.73 13.33
C PRO A 444 -25.98 3.04 14.58
N ALA A 445 -26.07 1.71 14.60
CA ALA A 445 -26.69 0.96 15.69
C ALA A 445 -25.68 0.49 16.73
N ASN A 446 -25.99 0.69 18.02
CA ASN A 446 -25.28 0.14 19.20
C ASN A 446 -23.77 0.45 19.26
N ASP A 447 -23.36 1.34 20.17
CA ASP A 447 -21.96 1.66 20.46
C ASP A 447 -21.28 0.53 21.28
N LYS A 448 -21.21 -0.65 20.69
CA LYS A 448 -20.52 -1.83 21.24
C LYS A 448 -19.10 -1.91 20.68
N THR A 449 -18.18 -2.41 21.50
CA THR A 449 -16.85 -2.80 21.04
C THR A 449 -16.81 -4.27 20.64
N TYR A 450 -16.00 -4.58 19.63
CA TYR A 450 -15.72 -5.95 19.20
C TYR A 450 -14.38 -6.00 18.44
N SER A 451 -13.82 -7.20 18.25
CA SER A 451 -12.60 -7.36 17.45
C SER A 451 -12.94 -7.37 15.96
N TYR A 452 -12.33 -6.48 15.15
CA TYR A 452 -12.57 -6.47 13.71
C TYR A 452 -12.01 -7.71 12.99
N LEU A 453 -11.11 -8.46 13.64
CA LEU A 453 -10.60 -9.75 13.14
C LEU A 453 -11.63 -10.87 13.27
N ASN A 454 -12.66 -10.66 14.08
CA ASN A 454 -13.78 -11.59 14.25
C ASN A 454 -15.05 -10.78 14.55
N ASP A 455 -15.56 -10.11 13.52
CA ASP A 455 -16.74 -9.26 13.65
C ASP A 455 -18.01 -10.08 13.82
N THR A 456 -18.38 -10.28 15.09
CA THR A 456 -19.61 -10.97 15.50
C THR A 456 -20.82 -10.04 15.53
N VAL A 457 -20.64 -8.73 15.34
CA VAL A 457 -21.71 -7.73 15.47
C VAL A 457 -22.39 -7.47 14.13
N ASN A 458 -21.60 -7.28 13.07
CA ASN A 458 -22.09 -7.01 11.72
C ASN A 458 -21.83 -8.17 10.76
N GLY A 459 -21.08 -9.20 11.19
CA GLY A 459 -20.78 -10.38 10.37
C GLY A 459 -19.85 -10.08 9.20
N LEU A 460 -19.05 -9.01 9.27
CA LEU A 460 -18.11 -8.67 8.20
C LEU A 460 -16.84 -9.52 8.30
N PRO A 461 -16.30 -10.03 7.17
CA PRO A 461 -15.00 -10.69 7.20
C PRO A 461 -13.88 -9.67 7.50
N PRO A 462 -12.72 -10.10 8.02
CA PRO A 462 -11.59 -9.19 8.27
C PRO A 462 -11.15 -8.39 7.03
N SER A 463 -11.30 -8.96 5.83
CA SER A 463 -10.99 -8.29 4.56
C SER A 463 -11.90 -7.10 4.22
N ALA A 464 -13.05 -6.94 4.91
CA ALA A 464 -13.91 -5.77 4.80
C ALA A 464 -13.39 -4.57 5.59
N TYR A 465 -12.50 -4.80 6.56
CA TYR A 465 -11.80 -3.75 7.30
C TYR A 465 -10.55 -3.34 6.53
N VAL A 466 -10.78 -2.56 5.47
CA VAL A 466 -9.76 -2.16 4.48
C VAL A 466 -8.59 -1.41 5.13
N TYR A 467 -8.88 -0.68 6.20
CA TYR A 467 -7.85 -0.06 7.03
C TYR A 467 -8.38 0.11 8.45
N VAL A 468 -7.52 -0.13 9.44
CA VAL A 468 -7.79 0.18 10.83
C VAL A 468 -6.57 0.93 11.35
N ALA A 469 -6.77 2.14 11.87
CA ALA A 469 -5.69 2.99 12.35
C ALA A 469 -5.10 2.52 13.69
N PRO A 470 -3.93 3.05 14.05
CA PRO A 470 -3.37 2.82 15.34
C PRO A 470 -4.21 3.31 16.50
N ILE A 471 -4.24 2.54 17.60
CA ILE A 471 -4.64 3.11 18.89
C ILE A 471 -3.49 3.99 19.36
N VAL A 472 -3.76 5.29 19.47
CA VAL A 472 -2.84 6.26 20.08
C VAL A 472 -3.34 6.61 21.46
N THR A 473 -2.49 6.51 22.49
CA THR A 473 -2.80 7.05 23.81
C THR A 473 -2.26 8.49 23.87
N ARG A 474 -3.11 9.45 24.25
CA ARG A 474 -2.71 10.87 24.34
C ARG A 474 -2.62 11.36 25.77
#